data_AF-A0A256ITD2-F1
#
_entry.id   AF-A0A256ITD2-F1
#
_cell.length_a   1.000
_cell.length_b   1.000
_cell.length_c   1.000
_cell.angle_alpha   90.00
_cell.angle_beta   90.00
_cell.angle_gamma   90.00
#
_symmetry.space_group_name_H-M   'P 1'
#
loop_
_entity.id
_entity.type
_entity.pdbx_description
1 polymer ?
#
loop_
_entity_poly.entity_id
_entity_poly.type
_entity_poly.pdbx_seq_one_letter_code
_entity_poly.pdbx_strand_id
1 'polypeptide(L)'
;MRDGDAGEPVLRVEGVETHYDATDGFLDRLLGRSRRVRAVDGVDFELREGETLGVVGESGCGKTTLARSVLRLVEPTAGSVYHRGEDLTALSSAALRDRRKDLQYVFQDPLSSLDPRLTAGDVVGEPLDVHGLATGAERDARVRELLETVGLKPSHAARYPHEFSGGQRQRLGIARALAVDPEVIVCDEPVSALDASVQAQILNLLADLQAEFGLAYVVIAHDLRVIEHVSDRVAVMYLGEFVERGPTEAVFDPPYHPYTEALLSAIPEPDPLWEGDGIRLEGTVPSPVDPPSGCRFHTRCPRLVPAAEYDLPGEVWRSLTDLKLRAMEADGVASLTAVSPSGEAGGSPAGDDAVDPLDPTSPTDPTSPDDSISPDDPTDSTSPADSTGPADPTEVPRGTFDVLVREEFGLPEPLPDADAEAAVGDAIDALHDDRIEEAAELLDAVFVSPCERHHPTEYQVGTDHGIACLRYDDGFDEEIGTFADGAEPTGSEPTGSAE
;
A
#
# COMPACT_ATOMS: atom_id res chain seq x y z
N MET A 1 -12.11 19.07 -22.88
CA MET A 1 -11.30 19.17 -24.12
C MET A 1 -11.62 17.92 -24.94
N ARG A 2 -11.72 18.01 -26.26
CA ARG A 2 -12.24 16.92 -27.11
C ARG A 2 -11.24 15.77 -27.23
N ASP A 3 -11.69 14.53 -27.02
CA ASP A 3 -11.04 13.29 -27.43
C ASP A 3 -10.65 13.36 -28.92
N GLY A 4 -9.36 13.28 -29.22
CA GLY A 4 -8.90 13.19 -30.60
C GLY A 4 -7.47 13.68 -30.91
N ASP A 5 -6.74 14.23 -29.94
CA ASP A 5 -5.32 14.58 -30.11
C ASP A 5 -4.60 14.47 -28.75
N ALA A 6 -4.70 13.31 -28.11
CA ALA A 6 -3.85 13.02 -26.96
C ALA A 6 -2.44 12.79 -27.54
N GLY A 7 -1.53 13.74 -27.28
CA GLY A 7 -0.14 13.65 -27.75
C GLY A 7 0.53 12.34 -27.35
N GLU A 8 1.63 12.00 -28.04
CA GLU A 8 2.43 10.82 -27.75
C GLU A 8 2.85 10.80 -26.27
N PRO A 9 2.73 9.67 -25.55
CA PRO A 9 3.09 9.60 -24.14
C PRO A 9 4.57 9.94 -23.94
N VAL A 10 4.86 10.76 -22.93
CA VAL A 10 6.25 11.08 -22.56
C VAL A 10 6.95 9.85 -21.99
N LEU A 11 6.20 9.00 -21.28
CA LEU A 11 6.68 7.76 -20.71
C LEU A 11 5.65 6.64 -20.94
N ARG A 12 6.12 5.48 -21.39
CA ARG A 12 5.29 4.28 -21.60
C ARG A 12 5.98 3.06 -20.99
N VAL A 13 5.25 2.31 -20.20
CA VAL A 13 5.71 1.15 -19.44
C VAL A 13 4.92 -0.06 -19.92
N GLU A 14 5.62 -1.10 -20.36
CA GLU A 14 5.02 -2.31 -20.95
C GLU A 14 5.52 -3.55 -20.22
N GLY A 15 4.60 -4.27 -19.57
CA GLY A 15 4.82 -5.56 -18.91
C GLY A 15 6.01 -5.57 -17.97
N VAL A 16 6.26 -4.49 -17.23
CA VAL A 16 7.45 -4.39 -16.37
C VAL A 16 7.32 -5.36 -15.21
N GLU A 17 8.35 -6.19 -15.03
CA GLU A 17 8.52 -7.06 -13.88
C GLU A 17 9.83 -6.70 -13.17
N THR A 18 9.82 -6.75 -11.84
CA THR A 18 11.02 -6.63 -11.01
C THR A 18 10.94 -7.62 -9.87
N HIS A 19 11.67 -8.71 -10.00
CA HIS A 19 11.74 -9.76 -8.99
C HIS A 19 13.09 -9.77 -8.27
N TYR A 20 13.09 -9.97 -6.96
CA TYR A 20 14.31 -10.06 -6.14
C TYR A 20 14.55 -11.51 -5.68
N ASP A 21 15.80 -11.96 -5.71
CA ASP A 21 16.17 -13.25 -5.13
C ASP A 21 16.18 -13.17 -3.59
N ALA A 22 15.31 -13.92 -2.92
CA ALA A 22 15.23 -14.02 -1.47
C ALA A 22 16.00 -15.24 -0.91
N THR A 23 17.07 -15.66 -1.59
CA THR A 23 17.81 -16.87 -1.21
C THR A 23 18.94 -16.54 -0.25
N ASP A 24 18.80 -16.91 1.02
CA ASP A 24 19.78 -16.64 2.10
C ASP A 24 21.01 -17.57 2.12
N GLY A 25 21.17 -18.50 1.15
CA GLY A 25 22.24 -19.50 1.24
C GLY A 25 22.77 -20.07 -0.08
N PHE A 26 24.10 -20.26 -0.14
CA PHE A 26 24.79 -20.97 -1.23
C PHE A 26 24.27 -22.40 -1.44
N LEU A 27 23.84 -23.07 -0.37
CA LEU A 27 23.29 -24.44 -0.42
C LEU A 27 21.89 -24.49 -1.05
N ASP A 28 21.01 -23.53 -0.77
CA ASP A 28 19.66 -23.48 -1.37
C ASP A 28 19.72 -23.15 -2.86
N ARG A 29 20.67 -22.31 -3.27
CA ARG A 29 20.96 -22.04 -4.69
C ARG A 29 21.47 -23.28 -5.43
N LEU A 30 22.21 -24.16 -4.76
CA LEU A 30 22.71 -25.43 -5.32
C LEU A 30 21.58 -26.48 -5.46
N LEU A 31 20.57 -26.42 -4.58
CA LEU A 31 19.41 -27.32 -4.55
C LEU A 31 18.24 -26.85 -5.44
N GLY A 32 18.38 -25.73 -6.16
CA GLY A 32 17.34 -25.19 -7.04
C GLY A 32 16.14 -24.58 -6.32
N ARG A 33 16.27 -24.26 -5.03
CA ARG A 33 15.22 -23.65 -4.21
C ARG A 33 15.37 -22.14 -4.19
N SER A 34 15.24 -21.49 -5.35
CA SER A 34 15.24 -20.02 -5.41
C SER A 34 13.85 -19.51 -5.06
N ARG A 35 13.69 -18.85 -3.91
CA ARG A 35 12.49 -18.06 -3.63
C ARG A 35 12.69 -16.67 -4.23
N ARG A 36 11.72 -16.19 -5.02
CA ARG A 36 11.77 -14.88 -5.67
C ARG A 36 10.63 -14.01 -5.13
N VAL A 37 10.97 -12.83 -4.65
CA VAL A 37 10.00 -11.80 -4.27
C VAL A 37 9.53 -11.11 -5.54
N ARG A 38 8.25 -11.22 -5.85
CA ARG A 38 7.65 -10.57 -7.02
C ARG A 38 7.17 -9.17 -6.67
N ALA A 39 8.11 -8.23 -6.60
CA ALA A 39 7.81 -6.87 -6.14
C ALA A 39 7.05 -6.02 -7.18
N VAL A 40 7.24 -6.30 -8.47
CA VAL A 40 6.44 -5.79 -9.58
C VAL A 40 6.27 -6.94 -10.55
N ASP A 41 5.05 -7.21 -11.01
CA ASP A 41 4.75 -8.40 -11.82
C ASP A 41 3.80 -8.07 -12.99
N GLY A 42 4.35 -7.54 -14.08
CA GLY A 42 3.61 -7.30 -15.32
C GLY A 42 2.80 -6.01 -15.29
N VAL A 43 3.43 -4.89 -14.91
CA VAL A 43 2.75 -3.58 -14.85
C VAL A 43 2.85 -2.83 -16.17
N ASP A 44 1.70 -2.32 -16.64
CA ASP A 44 1.54 -1.51 -17.83
C ASP A 44 0.95 -0.12 -17.49
N PHE A 45 1.53 0.95 -18.03
CA PHE A 45 0.90 2.29 -18.02
C PHE A 45 1.54 3.25 -19.02
N GLU A 46 0.80 4.32 -19.31
CA GLU A 46 1.28 5.48 -20.07
C GLU A 46 1.13 6.75 -19.23
N LEU A 47 2.06 7.67 -19.43
CA LEU A 47 2.08 9.00 -18.82
C LEU A 47 2.33 10.04 -19.92
N ARG A 48 1.54 11.10 -19.93
CA ARG A 48 1.56 12.19 -20.89
C ARG A 48 2.19 13.45 -20.28
N GLU A 49 2.59 14.38 -21.15
CA GLU A 49 3.08 15.68 -20.71
C GLU A 49 2.00 16.42 -19.89
N GLY A 50 2.39 16.99 -18.76
CA GLY A 50 1.46 17.68 -17.86
C GLY A 50 0.47 16.77 -17.12
N GLU A 51 0.61 15.44 -17.20
CA GLU A 51 -0.23 14.48 -16.48
C GLU A 51 0.44 14.04 -15.16
N THR A 52 -0.36 13.80 -14.13
CA THR A 52 0.05 13.12 -12.90
C THR A 52 -0.64 11.75 -12.81
N LEU A 53 0.16 10.69 -12.79
CA LEU A 53 -0.27 9.35 -12.40
C LEU A 53 0.00 9.12 -10.91
N GLY A 54 -1.07 8.95 -10.14
CA GLY A 54 -1.00 8.53 -8.74
C GLY A 54 -0.92 7.02 -8.61
N VAL A 55 0.05 6.51 -7.86
CA VAL A 55 0.18 5.08 -7.54
C VAL A 55 -0.01 4.88 -6.04
N VAL A 56 -0.99 4.06 -5.68
CA VAL A 56 -1.44 3.88 -4.29
C VAL A 56 -1.57 2.41 -3.92
N GLY A 57 -1.50 2.11 -2.62
CA GLY A 57 -1.61 0.76 -2.07
C GLY A 57 -0.95 0.65 -0.71
N GLU A 58 -1.16 -0.47 -0.01
CA GLU A 58 -0.56 -0.75 1.30
C GLU A 58 0.98 -0.75 1.25
N SER A 59 1.63 -0.57 2.41
CA SER A 59 3.08 -0.67 2.51
C SER A 59 3.57 -2.04 2.02
N GLY A 60 4.68 -2.06 1.29
CA GLY A 60 5.26 -3.30 0.75
C GLY A 60 4.59 -3.87 -0.51
N CYS A 61 3.55 -3.25 -1.07
CA CYS A 61 2.88 -3.77 -2.27
C CYS A 61 3.66 -3.59 -3.59
N GLY A 62 4.80 -2.89 -3.59
CA GLY A 62 5.70 -2.78 -4.76
C GLY A 62 5.91 -1.37 -5.34
N LYS A 63 5.18 -0.35 -4.86
CA LYS A 63 5.19 1.03 -5.41
C LYS A 63 6.60 1.62 -5.61
N THR A 64 7.42 1.65 -4.57
CA THR A 64 8.80 2.15 -4.65
C THR A 64 9.67 1.34 -5.60
N THR A 65 9.45 0.02 -5.69
CA THR A 65 10.15 -0.82 -6.68
C THR A 65 9.73 -0.46 -8.09
N LEU A 66 8.43 -0.25 -8.34
CA LEU A 66 7.92 0.21 -9.64
C LEU A 66 8.58 1.54 -10.03
N ALA A 67 8.51 2.55 -9.16
CA ALA A 67 9.12 3.86 -9.39
C ALA A 67 10.61 3.79 -9.74
N ARG A 68 11.38 2.99 -9.00
CA ARG A 68 12.82 2.80 -9.26
C ARG A 68 13.08 2.02 -10.54
N SER A 69 12.22 1.08 -10.89
CA SER A 69 12.37 0.24 -12.10
C SER A 69 12.08 1.04 -13.36
N VAL A 70 11.07 1.91 -13.32
CA VAL A 70 10.68 2.80 -14.41
C VAL A 70 11.83 3.74 -14.82
N LEU A 71 12.58 4.29 -13.86
CA LEU A 71 13.76 5.11 -14.15
C LEU A 71 15.07 4.31 -14.27
N ARG A 72 14.99 2.97 -14.22
CA ARG A 72 16.12 2.06 -14.25
C ARG A 72 17.20 2.42 -13.20
N LEU A 73 16.73 2.80 -12.01
CA LEU A 73 17.53 2.84 -10.78
C LEU A 73 17.69 1.44 -10.20
N VAL A 74 16.68 0.60 -10.42
CA VAL A 74 16.71 -0.86 -10.30
C VAL A 74 16.49 -1.43 -11.71
N GLU A 75 17.23 -2.46 -12.08
CA GLU A 75 17.06 -3.12 -13.38
C GLU A 75 15.77 -3.95 -13.37
N PRO A 76 14.82 -3.73 -14.30
CA PRO A 76 13.68 -4.62 -14.48
C PRO A 76 14.15 -6.03 -14.83
N THR A 77 13.48 -7.05 -14.30
CA THR A 77 13.72 -8.45 -14.68
C THR A 77 13.08 -8.81 -16.01
N ALA A 78 11.99 -8.14 -16.38
CA ALA A 78 11.33 -8.25 -17.68
C ALA A 78 10.58 -6.95 -18.02
N GLY A 79 10.03 -6.88 -19.23
CA GLY A 79 9.31 -5.73 -19.76
C GLY A 79 10.21 -4.63 -20.32
N SER A 80 9.58 -3.52 -20.71
CA SER A 80 10.26 -2.40 -21.34
C SER A 80 9.69 -1.06 -20.89
N VAL A 81 10.55 -0.05 -20.88
CA VAL A 81 10.18 1.32 -20.51
C VAL A 81 10.66 2.25 -21.61
N TYR A 82 9.77 3.05 -22.16
CA TYR A 82 10.05 3.97 -23.25
C TYR A 82 9.90 5.41 -22.78
N HIS A 83 10.88 6.26 -23.09
CA HIS A 83 10.77 7.72 -22.97
C HIS A 83 10.78 8.33 -24.37
N ARG A 84 9.71 9.07 -24.74
CA ARG A 84 9.50 9.59 -26.10
C ARG A 84 9.80 8.56 -27.21
N GLY A 85 9.29 7.34 -27.02
CA GLY A 85 9.45 6.22 -27.95
C GLY A 85 10.82 5.51 -27.93
N GLU A 86 11.82 6.00 -27.18
CA GLU A 86 13.12 5.33 -27.01
C GLU A 86 13.11 4.37 -25.81
N ASP A 87 13.46 3.11 -26.03
CA ASP A 87 13.52 2.09 -24.97
C ASP A 87 14.73 2.30 -24.03
N LEU A 88 14.43 2.70 -22.80
CA LEU A 88 15.38 2.95 -21.70
C LEU A 88 16.07 1.67 -21.22
N THR A 89 15.41 0.52 -21.32
CA THR A 89 15.93 -0.77 -20.83
C THR A 89 17.06 -1.29 -21.73
N ALA A 90 17.01 -0.96 -23.02
CA ALA A 90 18.05 -1.29 -23.99
C ALA A 90 19.26 -0.32 -23.99
N LEU A 91 19.19 0.82 -23.30
CA LEU A 91 20.25 1.83 -23.32
C LEU A 91 21.54 1.34 -22.63
N SER A 92 22.69 1.76 -23.17
CA SER A 92 23.97 1.66 -22.46
C SER A 92 24.00 2.60 -21.26
N SER A 93 24.85 2.32 -20.26
CA SER A 93 24.97 3.19 -19.07
C SER A 93 25.34 4.64 -19.40
N ALA A 94 26.06 4.89 -20.51
CA ALA A 94 26.41 6.23 -20.95
C ALA A 94 25.21 6.97 -21.57
N ALA A 95 24.44 6.28 -22.43
CA ALA A 95 23.22 6.83 -23.02
C ALA A 95 22.14 7.08 -21.95
N LEU A 96 21.98 6.13 -21.02
CA LEU A 96 21.06 6.29 -19.89
C LEU A 96 21.44 7.47 -18.99
N ARG A 97 22.74 7.74 -18.80
CA ARG A 97 23.20 8.93 -18.07
C ARG A 97 22.74 10.22 -18.75
N ASP A 98 22.79 10.30 -20.08
CA ASP A 98 22.30 11.48 -20.78
C ASP A 98 20.78 11.62 -20.63
N ARG A 99 20.05 10.52 -20.81
CA ARG A 99 18.60 10.48 -20.70
C ARG A 99 18.05 10.80 -19.31
N ARG A 100 18.85 10.59 -18.26
CA ARG A 100 18.50 10.96 -16.87
C ARG A 100 18.31 12.46 -16.66
N LYS A 101 18.77 13.36 -17.54
CA LYS A 101 18.42 14.79 -17.42
C LYS A 101 16.92 15.00 -17.53
N ASP A 102 16.28 14.24 -18.43
CA ASP A 102 14.85 14.34 -18.72
C ASP A 102 14.00 13.60 -17.67
N LEU A 103 14.62 12.75 -16.85
CA LEU A 103 13.96 11.80 -15.95
C LEU A 103 14.54 11.89 -14.52
N GLN A 104 13.79 12.47 -13.60
CA GLN A 104 14.28 12.77 -12.25
C GLN A 104 13.47 12.05 -11.14
N TYR A 105 14.07 11.96 -9.96
CA TYR A 105 13.50 11.26 -8.81
C TYR A 105 13.56 12.11 -7.54
N VAL A 106 12.43 12.26 -6.87
CA VAL A 106 12.31 12.85 -5.53
C VAL A 106 12.08 11.72 -4.54
N PHE A 107 13.03 11.53 -3.63
CA PHE A 107 13.06 10.41 -2.68
C PHE A 107 12.16 10.65 -1.46
N GLN A 108 11.67 9.54 -0.89
CA GLN A 108 10.82 9.48 0.31
C GLN A 108 11.40 10.19 1.53
N ASP A 109 12.68 9.95 1.83
CA ASP A 109 13.36 10.63 2.94
C ASP A 109 14.28 11.74 2.40
N PRO A 110 13.86 13.01 2.54
CA PRO A 110 14.68 14.13 2.12
C PRO A 110 15.94 14.30 2.96
N LEU A 111 16.09 13.72 4.16
CA LEU A 111 17.34 13.82 4.91
C LEU A 111 18.38 12.81 4.43
N SER A 112 18.04 11.53 4.33
CA SER A 112 18.99 10.50 3.89
C SER A 112 19.40 10.63 2.42
N SER A 113 18.59 11.30 1.60
CA SER A 113 18.91 11.58 0.19
C SER A 113 19.80 12.81 -0.03
N LEU A 114 20.15 13.57 1.02
CA LEU A 114 21.02 14.74 0.97
C LEU A 114 22.37 14.44 1.64
N ASP A 115 23.51 14.68 0.96
CA ASP A 115 24.82 14.53 1.60
C ASP A 115 24.97 15.62 2.68
N PRO A 116 25.10 15.26 3.97
CA PRO A 116 25.15 16.23 5.06
C PRO A 116 26.40 17.12 5.04
N ARG A 117 27.40 16.79 4.21
CA ARG A 117 28.65 17.55 4.05
C ARG A 117 28.56 18.60 2.95
N LEU A 118 27.52 18.56 2.12
CA LEU A 118 27.29 19.51 1.05
C LEU A 118 26.37 20.63 1.54
N THR A 119 26.60 21.85 1.06
CA THR A 119 25.64 22.95 1.29
C THR A 119 24.41 22.77 0.39
N ALA A 120 23.32 23.47 0.69
CA ALA A 120 22.13 23.48 -0.16
C ALA A 120 22.45 23.90 -1.60
N GLY A 121 23.37 24.85 -1.79
CA GLY A 121 23.82 25.26 -3.12
C GLY A 121 24.70 24.22 -3.82
N ASP A 122 25.43 23.41 -3.06
CA ASP A 122 26.17 22.27 -3.61
C ASP A 122 25.20 21.17 -4.04
N VAL A 123 24.25 20.80 -3.19
CA VAL A 123 23.20 19.80 -3.46
C VAL A 123 22.39 20.15 -4.71
N VAL A 124 21.87 21.38 -4.78
CA VAL A 124 21.02 21.81 -5.90
C VAL A 124 21.83 21.98 -7.19
N GLY A 125 23.10 22.37 -7.08
CA GLY A 125 23.97 22.54 -8.24
C GLY A 125 24.69 21.27 -8.70
N GLU A 126 24.73 20.20 -7.90
CA GLU A 126 25.41 18.94 -8.26
C GLU A 126 24.90 18.36 -9.59
N PRO A 127 23.59 18.32 -9.90
CA PRO A 127 23.12 17.88 -11.21
C PRO A 127 23.64 18.74 -12.37
N LEU A 128 23.74 20.07 -12.17
CA LEU A 128 24.32 20.98 -13.18
C LEU A 128 25.78 20.62 -13.46
N ASP A 129 26.55 20.31 -12.42
CA ASP A 129 27.96 19.95 -12.53
C ASP A 129 28.14 18.58 -13.21
N VAL A 130 27.34 17.59 -12.80
CA VAL A 130 27.38 16.20 -13.33
C VAL A 130 27.08 16.16 -14.82
N HIS A 131 26.15 17.00 -15.29
CA HIS A 131 25.75 17.08 -16.69
C HIS A 131 26.43 18.21 -17.46
N GLY A 132 27.29 19.00 -16.82
CA GLY A 132 28.04 20.09 -17.45
C GLY A 132 27.16 21.22 -18.00
N LEU A 133 26.03 21.52 -17.34
CA LEU A 133 25.01 22.46 -17.81
C LEU A 133 25.33 23.92 -17.45
N ALA A 134 26.00 24.15 -16.33
CA ALA A 134 26.40 25.49 -15.88
C ALA A 134 27.65 25.41 -15.02
N THR A 135 28.46 26.49 -14.99
CA THR A 135 29.67 26.55 -14.15
C THR A 135 29.86 27.94 -13.52
N GLY A 136 30.61 28.00 -12.42
CA GLY A 136 30.99 29.26 -11.77
C GLY A 136 29.79 30.15 -11.42
N ALA A 137 29.83 31.41 -11.89
CA ALA A 137 28.79 32.38 -11.58
C ALA A 137 27.41 32.03 -12.19
N GLU A 138 27.37 31.33 -13.32
CA GLU A 138 26.12 30.89 -13.97
C GLU A 138 25.45 29.80 -13.14
N ARG A 139 26.24 28.83 -12.65
CA ARG A 139 25.78 27.78 -11.73
C ARG A 139 25.19 28.41 -10.47
N ASP A 140 25.92 29.34 -9.85
CA ASP A 140 25.46 30.01 -8.64
C ASP A 140 24.17 30.81 -8.86
N ALA A 141 24.02 31.44 -10.03
CA ALA A 141 22.80 32.17 -10.38
C ALA A 141 21.62 31.20 -10.53
N ARG A 142 21.80 30.10 -11.27
CA ARG A 142 20.76 29.07 -11.46
C ARG A 142 20.34 28.42 -10.13
N VAL A 143 21.29 28.12 -9.26
CA VAL A 143 20.99 27.60 -7.90
C VAL A 143 20.12 28.58 -7.11
N ARG A 144 20.42 29.88 -7.13
CA ARG A 144 19.63 30.88 -6.40
C ARG A 144 18.21 31.01 -6.95
N GLU A 145 18.07 30.97 -8.28
CA GLU A 145 16.78 30.95 -8.96
C GLU A 145 15.96 29.72 -8.54
N LEU A 146 16.53 28.52 -8.62
CA LEU A 146 15.85 27.28 -8.23
C LEU A 146 15.41 27.28 -6.76
N LEU A 147 16.24 27.84 -5.87
CA LEU A 147 15.86 28.02 -4.46
C LEU A 147 14.64 28.94 -4.33
N GLU A 148 14.59 30.05 -5.08
CA GLU A 148 13.43 30.94 -5.09
C GLU A 148 12.18 30.25 -5.66
N THR A 149 12.32 29.50 -6.76
CA THR A 149 11.23 28.74 -7.38
C THR A 149 10.56 27.80 -6.38
N VAL A 150 11.33 27.11 -5.55
CA VAL A 150 10.77 26.22 -4.51
C VAL A 150 10.40 26.94 -3.21
N GLY A 151 10.37 28.28 -3.19
CA GLY A 151 9.97 29.08 -2.03
C GLY A 151 11.01 29.19 -0.91
N LEU A 152 12.29 28.94 -1.21
CA LEU A 152 13.43 29.17 -0.32
C LEU A 152 14.13 30.49 -0.64
N LYS A 153 14.89 31.03 0.32
CA LYS A 153 15.65 32.26 0.10
C LYS A 153 16.97 31.92 -0.62
N PRO A 154 17.45 32.72 -1.58
CA PRO A 154 18.78 32.54 -2.19
C PRO A 154 19.92 32.44 -1.19
N SER A 155 19.81 33.18 -0.08
CA SER A 155 20.81 33.18 0.99
C SER A 155 20.91 31.84 1.72
N HIS A 156 19.93 30.95 1.56
CA HIS A 156 19.98 29.59 2.09
C HIS A 156 20.98 28.70 1.36
N ALA A 157 21.48 29.09 0.18
CA ALA A 157 22.47 28.30 -0.57
C ALA A 157 23.71 27.91 0.25
N ALA A 158 24.12 28.76 1.20
CA ALA A 158 25.29 28.51 2.04
C ALA A 158 25.01 27.63 3.28
N ARG A 159 23.76 27.23 3.51
CA ARG A 159 23.36 26.42 4.67
C ARG A 159 23.53 24.94 4.37
N TYR A 160 23.72 24.14 5.41
CA TYR A 160 23.75 22.69 5.35
C TYR A 160 22.36 22.08 5.56
N PRO A 161 22.09 20.86 5.08
CA PRO A 161 20.79 20.19 5.19
C PRO A 161 20.18 20.14 6.61
N HIS A 162 21.03 19.98 7.64
CA HIS A 162 20.58 19.92 9.03
C HIS A 162 19.99 21.25 9.55
N GLU A 163 20.28 22.38 8.89
CA GLU A 163 19.77 23.71 9.25
C GLU A 163 18.37 24.00 8.67
N PHE A 164 17.77 23.06 7.93
CA PHE A 164 16.44 23.17 7.33
C PHE A 164 15.40 22.33 8.07
N SER A 165 14.14 22.78 8.04
CA SER A 165 12.99 21.96 8.47
C SER A 165 12.70 20.82 7.48
N GLY A 166 11.89 19.83 7.87
CA GLY A 166 11.51 18.70 6.99
C GLY A 166 10.96 19.16 5.63
N GLY A 167 9.97 20.06 5.63
CA GLY A 167 9.40 20.60 4.40
C GLY A 167 10.40 21.43 3.58
N GLN A 168 11.35 22.12 4.22
CA GLN A 168 12.40 22.83 3.49
C GLN A 168 13.41 21.86 2.85
N ARG A 169 13.73 20.74 3.50
CA ARG A 169 14.57 19.68 2.91
C ARG A 169 13.86 19.04 1.71
N GLN A 170 12.55 18.83 1.79
CA GLN A 170 11.76 18.36 0.65
C GLN A 170 11.84 19.34 -0.53
N ARG A 171 11.68 20.64 -0.27
CA ARG A 171 11.85 21.70 -1.29
C ARG A 171 13.25 21.69 -1.90
N LEU A 172 14.30 21.42 -1.13
CA LEU A 172 15.66 21.25 -1.67
C LEU A 172 15.77 20.02 -2.59
N GLY A 173 15.14 18.90 -2.22
CA GLY A 173 15.07 17.70 -3.07
C GLY A 173 14.38 17.98 -4.41
N ILE A 174 13.27 18.73 -4.38
CA ILE A 174 12.55 19.18 -5.59
C ILE A 174 13.42 20.13 -6.42
N ALA A 175 14.06 21.13 -5.80
CA ALA A 175 14.95 22.07 -6.50
C ALA A 175 16.12 21.35 -7.19
N ARG A 176 16.68 20.31 -6.54
CA ARG A 176 17.71 19.46 -7.13
C ARG A 176 17.20 18.73 -8.37
N ALA A 177 16.00 18.15 -8.32
CA ALA A 177 15.40 17.48 -9.47
C ALA A 177 15.16 18.46 -10.64
N LEU A 178 14.67 19.66 -10.36
CA LEU A 178 14.42 20.69 -11.37
C LEU A 178 15.68 21.28 -12.01
N ALA A 179 16.85 21.07 -11.40
CA ALA A 179 18.08 21.73 -11.84
C ALA A 179 18.49 21.40 -13.28
N VAL A 180 18.03 20.26 -13.81
CA VAL A 180 18.34 19.76 -15.16
C VAL A 180 17.19 19.94 -16.16
N ASP A 181 16.16 20.71 -15.80
CA ASP A 181 14.95 20.96 -16.61
C ASP A 181 14.28 19.64 -17.09
N PRO A 182 13.86 18.76 -16.17
CA PRO A 182 13.33 17.44 -16.53
C PRO A 182 11.95 17.52 -17.20
N GLU A 183 11.56 16.43 -17.85
CA GLU A 183 10.22 16.24 -18.40
C GLU A 183 9.36 15.38 -17.48
N VAL A 184 9.96 14.38 -16.84
CA VAL A 184 9.29 13.44 -15.93
C VAL A 184 9.95 13.47 -14.56
N ILE A 185 9.15 13.55 -13.51
CA ILE A 185 9.62 13.41 -12.13
C ILE A 185 8.81 12.31 -11.42
N VAL A 186 9.52 11.33 -10.87
CA VAL A 186 8.93 10.34 -9.97
C VAL A 186 9.06 10.84 -8.53
N CYS A 187 7.92 11.01 -7.87
CA CYS A 187 7.81 11.47 -6.49
C CYS A 187 7.44 10.28 -5.60
N ASP A 188 8.42 9.74 -4.87
CA ASP A 188 8.23 8.59 -3.99
C ASP A 188 7.88 9.06 -2.58
N GLU A 189 6.60 9.02 -2.21
CA GLU A 189 6.07 9.52 -0.94
C GLU A 189 6.55 10.94 -0.57
N PRO A 190 6.30 11.95 -1.40
CA PRO A 190 6.90 13.28 -1.25
C PRO A 190 6.47 14.04 0.03
N VAL A 191 5.50 13.50 0.78
CA VAL A 191 4.85 14.18 1.91
C VAL A 191 4.70 13.31 3.18
N SER A 192 5.15 12.05 3.17
CA SER A 192 4.83 11.09 4.25
C SER A 192 5.41 11.44 5.62
N ALA A 193 6.55 12.13 5.66
CA ALA A 193 7.21 12.54 6.92
C ALA A 193 6.84 13.97 7.38
N LEU A 194 5.80 14.59 6.82
CA LEU A 194 5.47 16.00 7.03
C LEU A 194 4.11 16.17 7.71
N ASP A 195 3.94 17.25 8.48
CA ASP A 195 2.64 17.62 9.05
C ASP A 195 1.66 18.07 7.96
N ALA A 196 0.36 17.87 8.18
CA ALA A 196 -0.69 18.12 7.17
C ALA A 196 -0.62 19.52 6.52
N SER A 197 -0.23 20.55 7.28
CA SER A 197 -0.12 21.91 6.75
C SER A 197 1.06 22.07 5.78
N VAL A 198 2.16 21.39 6.05
CA VAL A 198 3.34 21.35 5.19
C VAL A 198 3.10 20.40 4.01
N GLN A 199 2.40 19.28 4.19
CA GLN A 199 2.01 18.40 3.08
C GLN A 199 1.27 19.19 1.99
N ALA A 200 0.20 19.92 2.36
CA ALA A 200 -0.56 20.75 1.43
C ALA A 200 0.32 21.79 0.71
N GLN A 201 1.28 22.40 1.41
CA GLN A 201 2.20 23.35 0.79
C GLN A 201 3.16 22.71 -0.23
N ILE A 202 3.55 21.45 -0.03
CA ILE A 202 4.39 20.71 -0.97
C ILE A 202 3.57 20.25 -2.17
N LEU A 203 2.34 19.77 -1.96
CA LEU A 203 1.46 19.37 -3.07
C LEU A 203 1.11 20.56 -3.97
N ASN A 204 0.77 21.71 -3.38
CA ASN A 204 0.55 22.95 -4.14
C ASN A 204 1.80 23.38 -4.92
N LEU A 205 2.99 23.25 -4.31
CA LEU A 205 4.24 23.53 -5.03
C LEU A 205 4.41 22.59 -6.23
N LEU A 206 4.15 21.30 -6.09
CA LEU A 206 4.24 20.36 -7.22
C LEU A 206 3.25 20.71 -8.32
N ALA A 207 2.00 21.07 -7.98
CA ALA A 207 1.00 21.51 -8.96
C ALA A 207 1.42 22.80 -9.69
N ASP A 208 1.94 23.79 -8.96
CA ASP A 208 2.44 25.04 -9.54
C ASP A 208 3.60 24.77 -10.52
N LEU A 209 4.55 23.90 -10.12
CA LEU A 209 5.68 23.49 -10.96
C LEU A 209 5.22 22.71 -12.20
N GLN A 210 4.19 21.87 -12.08
CA GLN A 210 3.60 21.17 -13.20
C GLN A 210 3.12 22.15 -14.27
N ALA A 211 2.33 23.13 -13.84
CA ALA A 211 1.72 24.11 -14.72
C ALA A 211 2.76 25.06 -15.34
N GLU A 212 3.81 25.41 -14.58
CA GLU A 212 4.86 26.31 -15.05
C GLU A 212 5.83 25.63 -16.03
N PHE A 213 6.24 24.39 -15.75
CA PHE A 213 7.30 23.71 -16.50
C PHE A 213 6.79 22.60 -17.42
N GLY A 214 5.49 22.28 -17.40
CA GLY A 214 4.91 21.19 -18.21
C GLY A 214 5.33 19.80 -17.76
N LEU A 215 5.62 19.63 -16.46
CA LEU A 215 6.15 18.38 -15.91
C LEU A 215 5.10 17.27 -15.93
N ALA A 216 5.55 16.05 -16.19
CA ALA A 216 4.76 14.85 -15.95
C ALA A 216 5.20 14.20 -14.63
N TYR A 217 4.24 13.76 -13.83
CA TYR A 217 4.51 13.17 -12.51
C TYR A 217 4.06 11.72 -12.41
N VAL A 218 4.87 10.90 -11.76
CA VAL A 218 4.41 9.67 -11.11
C VAL A 218 4.49 9.91 -9.61
N VAL A 219 3.36 10.01 -8.92
CA VAL A 219 3.30 10.25 -7.48
C VAL A 219 2.95 8.95 -6.77
N ILE A 220 3.85 8.48 -5.92
CA ILE A 220 3.56 7.36 -5.02
C ILE A 220 3.13 7.92 -3.68
N ALA A 221 2.02 7.40 -3.16
CA ALA A 221 1.62 7.64 -1.79
C ALA A 221 0.95 6.39 -1.20
N HIS A 222 0.83 6.37 0.12
CA HIS A 222 -0.03 5.43 0.84
C HIS A 222 -1.35 6.08 1.29
N ASP A 223 -1.45 7.41 1.23
CA ASP A 223 -2.68 8.16 1.54
C ASP A 223 -3.43 8.50 0.25
N LEU A 224 -4.63 7.94 0.11
CA LEU A 224 -5.52 8.17 -1.03
C LEU A 224 -5.99 9.63 -1.13
N ARG A 225 -6.09 10.39 -0.03
CA ARG A 225 -6.46 11.82 -0.09
C ARG A 225 -5.43 12.66 -0.83
N VAL A 226 -4.15 12.32 -0.62
CA VAL A 226 -3.04 12.99 -1.30
C VAL A 226 -3.15 12.70 -2.80
N ILE A 227 -3.41 11.45 -3.15
CA ILE A 227 -3.56 10.99 -4.54
C ILE A 227 -4.74 11.65 -5.23
N GLU A 228 -5.90 11.69 -4.58
CA GLU A 228 -7.12 12.34 -5.07
C GLU A 228 -6.88 13.80 -5.45
N HIS A 229 -6.11 14.52 -4.63
CA HIS A 229 -5.90 15.95 -4.82
C HIS A 229 -4.92 16.31 -5.94
N VAL A 230 -3.97 15.42 -6.26
CA VAL A 230 -2.83 15.76 -7.15
C VAL A 230 -2.80 14.98 -8.45
N SER A 231 -3.58 13.91 -8.58
CA SER A 231 -3.47 12.99 -9.70
C SER A 231 -4.61 13.18 -10.70
N ASP A 232 -4.28 13.13 -11.99
CA ASP A 232 -5.28 13.06 -13.07
C ASP A 232 -5.84 11.64 -13.20
N ARG A 233 -4.96 10.65 -12.99
CA ARG A 233 -5.29 9.23 -12.99
C ARG A 233 -4.68 8.53 -11.80
N VAL A 234 -5.29 7.43 -11.41
CA VAL A 234 -4.85 6.60 -10.29
C VAL A 234 -4.66 5.17 -10.74
N ALA A 235 -3.63 4.51 -10.21
CA ALA A 235 -3.42 3.08 -10.27
C ALA A 235 -3.26 2.52 -8.85
N VAL A 236 -4.16 1.62 -8.48
CA VAL A 236 -4.19 0.92 -7.20
C VAL A 236 -3.37 -0.37 -7.34
N MET A 237 -2.33 -0.49 -6.53
CA MET A 237 -1.37 -1.59 -6.58
C MET A 237 -1.54 -2.52 -5.39
N TYR A 238 -1.66 -3.82 -5.68
CA TYR A 238 -1.69 -4.88 -4.68
C TYR A 238 -0.71 -6.00 -5.04
N LEU A 239 0.20 -6.34 -4.13
CA LEU A 239 1.21 -7.39 -4.28
C LEU A 239 1.88 -7.44 -5.67
N GLY A 240 2.40 -6.32 -6.17
CA GLY A 240 3.16 -6.31 -7.43
C GLY A 240 2.36 -5.97 -8.68
N GLU A 241 1.02 -5.95 -8.61
CA GLU A 241 0.13 -5.79 -9.76
C GLU A 241 -0.80 -4.58 -9.59
N PHE A 242 -1.24 -4.00 -10.70
CA PHE A 242 -2.36 -3.05 -10.69
C PHE A 242 -3.68 -3.81 -10.67
N VAL A 243 -4.50 -3.54 -9.66
CA VAL A 243 -5.81 -4.18 -9.49
C VAL A 243 -6.96 -3.30 -9.98
N GLU A 244 -6.75 -1.99 -10.02
CA GLU A 244 -7.68 -1.02 -10.55
C GLU A 244 -6.93 0.24 -11.00
N ARG A 245 -7.26 0.77 -12.17
CA ARG A 245 -6.65 2.01 -12.67
C ARG A 245 -7.60 2.79 -13.57
N GLY A 246 -7.53 4.11 -13.53
CA GLY A 246 -8.34 4.98 -14.40
C GLY A 246 -8.28 6.45 -13.99
N PRO A 247 -9.13 7.31 -14.59
CA PRO A 247 -9.30 8.69 -14.12
C PRO A 247 -9.59 8.74 -12.62
N THR A 248 -8.99 9.70 -11.92
CA THR A 248 -9.11 9.80 -10.45
C THR A 248 -10.56 9.81 -10.00
N GLU A 249 -11.41 10.63 -10.63
CA GLU A 249 -12.84 10.70 -10.30
C GLU A 249 -13.56 9.36 -10.47
N ALA A 250 -13.24 8.61 -11.53
CA ALA A 250 -13.87 7.32 -11.82
C ALA A 250 -13.46 6.21 -10.85
N VAL A 251 -12.19 6.22 -10.39
CA VAL A 251 -11.70 5.24 -9.41
C VAL A 251 -12.24 5.55 -7.99
N PHE A 252 -12.49 6.82 -7.69
CA PHE A 252 -12.97 7.24 -6.36
C PHE A 252 -14.50 7.19 -6.23
N ASP A 253 -15.26 7.35 -7.33
CA ASP A 253 -16.72 7.38 -7.31
C ASP A 253 -17.35 6.84 -8.61
N PRO A 254 -17.70 5.53 -8.70
CA PRO A 254 -17.51 4.48 -7.70
C PRO A 254 -16.24 3.63 -7.91
N PRO A 255 -15.58 3.16 -6.83
CA PRO A 255 -14.55 2.12 -6.94
C PRO A 255 -15.16 0.75 -7.26
N TYR A 256 -14.48 -0.05 -8.08
CA TYR A 256 -14.99 -1.36 -8.51
C TYR A 256 -14.24 -2.55 -7.92
N HIS A 257 -12.93 -2.44 -7.68
CA HIS A 257 -12.18 -3.54 -7.09
C HIS A 257 -12.39 -3.56 -5.56
N PRO A 258 -12.72 -4.70 -4.94
CA PRO A 258 -13.01 -4.77 -3.50
C PRO A 258 -11.86 -4.27 -2.59
N TYR A 259 -10.61 -4.37 -3.06
CA TYR A 259 -9.46 -3.75 -2.39
C TYR A 259 -9.51 -2.22 -2.41
N THR A 260 -9.80 -1.61 -3.56
CA THR A 260 -9.89 -0.16 -3.72
C THR A 260 -11.02 0.40 -2.87
N GLU A 261 -12.19 -0.27 -2.90
CA GLU A 261 -13.34 0.05 -2.06
C GLU A 261 -12.96 0.02 -0.57
N ALA A 262 -12.25 -1.01 -0.14
CA ALA A 262 -11.79 -1.11 1.24
C ALA A 262 -10.82 0.02 1.63
N LEU A 263 -9.85 0.35 0.77
CA LEU A 263 -8.92 1.45 1.01
C LEU A 263 -9.64 2.81 1.10
N LEU A 264 -10.61 3.07 0.22
CA LEU A 264 -11.38 4.32 0.23
C LEU A 264 -12.30 4.41 1.44
N SER A 265 -12.93 3.30 1.84
CA SER A 265 -13.80 3.26 3.03
C SER A 265 -13.07 3.56 4.34
N ALA A 266 -11.74 3.40 4.36
CA ALA A 266 -10.91 3.71 5.51
C ALA A 266 -10.57 5.21 5.62
N ILE A 267 -10.90 6.02 4.61
CA ILE A 267 -10.65 7.47 4.62
C ILE A 267 -11.74 8.15 5.48
N PRO A 268 -11.37 8.83 6.58
CA PRO A 268 -12.37 9.50 7.41
C PRO A 268 -13.11 10.61 6.65
N GLU A 269 -14.43 10.73 6.79
CA GLU A 269 -15.09 11.92 6.26
C GLU A 269 -14.87 13.14 7.17
N PRO A 270 -14.75 14.37 6.63
CA PRO A 270 -14.63 15.58 7.45
C PRO A 270 -15.87 15.90 8.31
N ASP A 271 -16.97 15.18 8.13
CA ASP A 271 -18.19 15.36 8.91
C ASP A 271 -18.01 14.82 10.35
N PRO A 272 -18.11 15.66 11.39
CA PRO A 272 -17.99 15.22 12.79
C PRO A 272 -19.11 14.27 13.25
N LEU A 273 -20.16 14.07 12.45
CA LEU A 273 -21.22 13.10 12.67
C LEU A 273 -21.02 11.79 11.90
N TRP A 274 -19.92 11.64 11.17
CA TRP A 274 -19.62 10.42 10.44
C TRP A 274 -19.30 9.28 11.41
N GLU A 275 -20.18 8.28 11.44
CA GLU A 275 -20.02 7.03 12.20
C GLU A 275 -19.53 5.89 11.29
N GLY A 276 -18.83 6.22 10.19
CA GLY A 276 -18.61 5.28 9.09
C GLY A 276 -18.00 3.95 9.51
N ASP A 277 -18.70 2.88 9.16
CA ASP A 277 -18.23 1.51 9.26
C ASP A 277 -17.27 1.21 8.09
N GLY A 278 -16.03 1.69 8.20
CA GLY A 278 -14.99 1.38 7.21
C GLY A 278 -14.80 -0.14 7.08
N ILE A 279 -14.65 -0.62 5.84
CA ILE A 279 -14.40 -2.04 5.56
C ILE A 279 -13.06 -2.40 6.17
N ARG A 280 -13.07 -3.21 7.22
CA ARG A 280 -11.85 -3.74 7.83
C ARG A 280 -11.41 -4.97 7.05
N LEU A 281 -10.28 -4.86 6.36
CA LEU A 281 -9.63 -6.03 5.78
C LEU A 281 -9.02 -6.86 6.90
N GLU A 282 -9.50 -8.09 7.03
CA GLU A 282 -8.96 -9.08 7.97
C GLU A 282 -7.62 -9.64 7.47
N GLY A 283 -6.87 -10.25 8.39
CA GLY A 283 -5.57 -10.86 8.09
C GLY A 283 -4.43 -9.86 7.80
N THR A 284 -3.24 -10.40 7.57
CA THR A 284 -2.06 -9.62 7.18
C THR A 284 -1.86 -9.66 5.66
N VAL A 285 -1.14 -8.68 5.11
CA VAL A 285 -0.75 -8.71 3.69
C VAL A 285 0.10 -9.98 3.44
N PRO A 286 -0.29 -10.85 2.49
CA PRO A 286 0.48 -12.05 2.18
C PRO A 286 1.92 -11.74 1.78
N SER A 287 2.81 -12.70 1.99
CA SER A 287 4.21 -12.54 1.63
C SER A 287 4.40 -12.42 0.10
N PRO A 288 5.11 -11.41 -0.41
CA PRO A 288 5.40 -11.31 -1.84
C PRO A 288 6.44 -12.35 -2.33
N VAL A 289 7.01 -13.15 -1.41
CA VAL A 289 7.91 -14.27 -1.72
C VAL A 289 7.15 -15.45 -2.35
N ASP A 290 5.91 -15.65 -1.90
CA ASP A 290 5.01 -16.72 -2.35
C ASP A 290 3.59 -16.14 -2.39
N PRO A 291 3.28 -15.32 -3.43
CA PRO A 291 1.99 -14.66 -3.51
C PRO A 291 0.87 -15.69 -3.69
N PRO A 292 -0.36 -15.40 -3.22
CA PRO A 292 -1.50 -16.29 -3.40
C PRO A 292 -1.73 -16.63 -4.88
N SER A 293 -2.21 -17.85 -5.15
CA SER A 293 -2.53 -18.29 -6.51
C SER A 293 -3.78 -17.59 -7.04
N GLY A 294 -3.94 -17.53 -8.37
CA GLY A 294 -5.08 -16.85 -8.98
C GLY A 294 -5.08 -15.34 -8.66
N CYS A 295 -6.19 -14.82 -8.14
CA CYS A 295 -6.31 -13.43 -7.72
C CYS A 295 -5.53 -13.18 -6.42
N ARG A 296 -4.45 -12.39 -6.45
CA ARG A 296 -3.61 -12.15 -5.26
C ARG A 296 -4.37 -11.66 -4.04
N PHE A 297 -5.51 -11.00 -4.22
CA PHE A 297 -6.34 -10.46 -3.15
C PHE A 297 -7.34 -11.46 -2.55
N HIS A 298 -7.49 -12.67 -3.11
CA HIS A 298 -8.54 -13.60 -2.73
C HIS A 298 -8.54 -13.98 -1.24
N THR A 299 -7.39 -13.97 -0.57
CA THR A 299 -7.26 -14.30 0.86
C THR A 299 -7.83 -13.23 1.79
N ARG A 300 -8.02 -11.99 1.31
CA ARG A 300 -8.53 -10.85 2.07
C ARG A 300 -9.78 -10.22 1.45
N CYS A 301 -10.26 -10.77 0.33
CA CYS A 301 -11.36 -10.19 -0.42
C CYS A 301 -12.69 -10.40 0.31
N PRO A 302 -13.40 -9.33 0.72
CA PRO A 302 -14.72 -9.47 1.36
C PRO A 302 -15.80 -9.94 0.36
N ARG A 303 -15.50 -9.85 -0.94
CA ARG A 303 -16.39 -10.12 -2.07
C ARG A 303 -15.91 -11.32 -2.90
N LEU A 304 -15.31 -12.30 -2.23
CA LEU A 304 -14.80 -13.52 -2.84
C LEU A 304 -15.92 -14.26 -3.59
N VAL A 305 -15.63 -14.71 -4.82
CA VAL A 305 -16.62 -15.40 -5.66
C VAL A 305 -16.84 -16.82 -5.12
N PRO A 306 -18.08 -17.22 -4.76
CA PRO A 306 -18.38 -18.59 -4.38
C PRO A 306 -18.23 -19.56 -5.55
N ALA A 307 -17.94 -20.83 -5.28
CA ALA A 307 -18.01 -21.85 -6.32
C ALA A 307 -19.47 -22.11 -6.71
N ALA A 308 -19.76 -22.14 -8.01
CA ALA A 308 -21.13 -22.22 -8.55
C ALA A 308 -21.90 -23.48 -8.16
N GLU A 309 -21.20 -24.51 -7.69
CA GLU A 309 -21.78 -25.77 -7.21
C GLU A 309 -22.42 -25.69 -5.81
N TYR A 310 -22.19 -24.62 -5.06
CA TYR A 310 -22.76 -24.40 -3.73
C TYR A 310 -23.76 -23.24 -3.72
N ASP A 311 -24.95 -23.47 -3.16
CA ASP A 311 -25.98 -22.43 -2.97
C ASP A 311 -25.76 -21.70 -1.63
N LEU A 312 -24.67 -20.94 -1.55
CA LEU A 312 -24.28 -20.20 -0.35
C LEU A 312 -24.26 -18.69 -0.59
N PRO A 313 -24.83 -17.88 0.32
CA PRO A 313 -24.64 -16.44 0.30
C PRO A 313 -23.15 -16.07 0.36
N GLY A 314 -22.75 -14.99 -0.32
CA GLY A 314 -21.35 -14.57 -0.39
C GLY A 314 -20.72 -14.28 0.97
N GLU A 315 -21.50 -13.75 1.92
CA GLU A 315 -21.06 -13.54 3.31
C GLU A 315 -20.74 -14.86 4.03
N VAL A 316 -21.59 -15.88 3.87
CA VAL A 316 -21.38 -17.22 4.45
C VAL A 316 -20.18 -17.88 3.80
N TRP A 317 -20.03 -17.76 2.47
CA TRP A 317 -18.86 -18.26 1.75
C TRP A 317 -17.55 -17.63 2.25
N ARG A 318 -17.56 -16.30 2.48
CA ARG A 318 -16.40 -15.59 3.03
C ARG A 318 -16.05 -16.07 4.43
N SER A 319 -17.03 -16.26 5.30
CA SER A 319 -16.83 -16.81 6.65
C SER A 319 -16.25 -18.23 6.63
N LEU A 320 -16.74 -19.10 5.74
CA LEU A 320 -16.20 -20.45 5.58
C LEU A 320 -14.77 -20.45 5.06
N THR A 321 -14.48 -19.54 4.12
CA THR A 321 -13.11 -19.35 3.63
C THR A 321 -12.20 -18.76 4.72
N ASP A 322 -12.71 -17.91 5.61
CA ASP A 322 -11.94 -17.42 6.75
C ASP A 322 -11.58 -18.54 7.72
N LEU A 323 -12.55 -19.39 8.06
CA LEU A 323 -12.32 -20.60 8.85
C LEU A 323 -11.26 -21.49 8.20
N LYS A 324 -11.35 -21.73 6.87
CA LYS A 324 -10.34 -22.46 6.09
C LYS A 324 -8.96 -21.83 6.24
N LEU A 325 -8.81 -20.54 5.96
CA LEU A 325 -7.52 -19.85 5.99
C LEU A 325 -6.91 -19.85 7.40
N ARG A 326 -7.70 -19.58 8.44
CA ARG A 326 -7.22 -19.64 9.82
C ARG A 326 -6.82 -21.07 10.21
N ALA A 327 -7.57 -22.09 9.79
CA ALA A 327 -7.24 -23.50 10.01
C ALA A 327 -5.89 -23.88 9.38
N MET A 328 -5.57 -23.35 8.21
CA MET A 328 -4.29 -23.61 7.53
C MET A 328 -3.09 -22.93 8.22
N GLU A 329 -3.30 -21.81 8.90
CA GLU A 329 -2.25 -21.02 9.56
C GLU A 329 -2.09 -21.35 11.06
N ALA A 330 -3.04 -22.03 11.66
CA ALA A 330 -3.07 -22.26 13.10
C ALA A 330 -2.06 -23.31 13.57
N ASP A 331 -1.32 -22.97 14.63
CA ASP A 331 -0.44 -23.89 15.37
C ASP A 331 -1.21 -24.74 16.41
N GLY A 332 -2.48 -24.41 16.67
CA GLY A 332 -3.32 -25.04 17.70
C GLY A 332 -4.78 -24.58 17.64
N VAL A 333 -5.73 -25.37 18.18
CA VAL A 333 -7.16 -25.00 18.17
C VAL A 333 -7.40 -23.69 18.93
N ALA A 334 -6.62 -23.47 20.00
CA ALA A 334 -6.65 -22.23 20.76
C ALA A 334 -6.30 -20.98 19.91
N SER A 335 -5.45 -21.08 18.88
CA SER A 335 -5.15 -19.95 18.00
C SER A 335 -6.26 -19.66 16.99
N LEU A 336 -7.16 -20.63 16.74
CA LEU A 336 -8.32 -20.44 15.87
C LEU A 336 -9.45 -19.65 16.54
N THR A 337 -9.64 -19.88 17.84
CA THR A 337 -10.75 -19.32 18.63
C THR A 337 -10.32 -18.16 19.53
N ALA A 338 -9.04 -17.80 19.56
CA ALA A 338 -8.56 -16.66 20.34
C ALA A 338 -8.82 -15.36 19.58
N VAL A 339 -9.65 -14.50 20.18
CA VAL A 339 -9.79 -13.09 19.81
C VAL A 339 -8.40 -12.47 19.68
N SER A 340 -8.00 -12.12 18.45
CA SER A 340 -6.88 -11.21 18.25
C SER A 340 -7.28 -9.85 18.84
N PRO A 341 -6.59 -9.32 19.87
CA PRO A 341 -6.86 -7.97 20.31
C PRO A 341 -6.38 -7.02 19.21
N SER A 342 -7.33 -6.47 18.47
CA SER A 342 -7.12 -5.34 17.59
C SER A 342 -6.57 -4.15 18.38
N GLY A 343 -5.37 -3.68 18.02
CA GLY A 343 -4.92 -2.31 18.26
C GLY A 343 -4.06 -2.07 19.50
N GLU A 344 -2.76 -2.38 19.42
CA GLU A 344 -1.72 -1.52 19.98
C GLU A 344 -0.62 -1.29 18.94
N ALA A 345 -0.27 -0.02 18.73
CA ALA A 345 0.72 0.42 17.77
C ALA A 345 2.06 -0.28 17.99
N GLY A 346 2.66 -0.77 16.89
CA GLY A 346 3.96 -1.42 16.89
C GLY A 346 5.05 -0.55 17.52
N GLY A 347 5.48 -0.94 18.72
CA GLY A 347 6.75 -0.51 19.31
C GLY A 347 7.90 -1.22 18.59
N SER A 348 8.68 -0.45 17.84
CA SER A 348 9.91 -0.90 17.17
C SER A 348 10.95 -1.39 18.20
N PRO A 349 11.74 -2.45 17.91
CA PRO A 349 12.80 -2.89 18.80
C PRO A 349 14.03 -1.98 18.62
N ALA A 350 14.24 -1.04 19.55
CA ALA A 350 15.47 -0.27 19.60
C ALA A 350 16.57 -1.08 20.30
N GLY A 351 17.69 -1.27 19.58
CA GLY A 351 18.88 -1.96 20.04
C GLY A 351 19.66 -1.19 21.11
N ASP A 352 20.45 -1.99 21.83
CA ASP A 352 21.50 -1.58 22.76
C ASP A 352 22.54 -0.63 22.12
N ASP A 353 23.24 0.07 23.01
CA ASP A 353 24.44 0.90 22.85
C ASP A 353 24.24 2.41 22.58
N ALA A 354 24.19 3.20 23.66
CA ALA A 354 24.87 4.50 23.71
C ALA A 354 25.16 4.96 25.14
N VAL A 355 26.39 5.44 25.31
CA VAL A 355 27.08 5.84 26.53
C VAL A 355 26.65 7.24 26.97
N ASP A 356 26.38 7.40 28.26
CA ASP A 356 26.03 8.66 28.93
C ASP A 356 27.28 9.53 29.23
N PRO A 357 27.29 10.84 28.93
CA PRO A 357 28.21 11.77 29.54
C PRO A 357 27.49 12.82 30.42
N LEU A 358 27.87 12.75 31.70
CA LEU A 358 27.88 13.79 32.74
C LEU A 358 27.94 15.25 32.22
N ASP A 359 27.13 16.15 32.81
CA ASP A 359 27.68 17.35 33.49
C ASP A 359 26.66 17.98 34.50
N PRO A 360 27.12 18.58 35.62
CA PRO A 360 26.31 19.04 36.74
C PRO A 360 26.15 20.58 36.78
N THR A 361 25.10 21.09 37.44
CA THR A 361 25.17 22.31 38.27
C THR A 361 23.89 22.51 39.12
N SER A 362 24.09 22.59 40.43
CA SER A 362 23.15 22.95 41.53
C SER A 362 22.89 24.48 41.60
N PRO A 363 22.33 25.08 42.70
CA PRO A 363 21.40 24.63 43.75
C PRO A 363 20.26 25.67 44.06
N THR A 364 19.27 25.33 44.90
CA THR A 364 18.94 25.99 46.21
C THR A 364 17.58 25.55 46.78
N ASP A 365 17.64 25.10 48.04
CA ASP A 365 16.62 24.78 49.06
C ASP A 365 15.93 26.06 49.65
N PRO A 366 15.10 26.04 50.73
CA PRO A 366 14.13 25.06 51.26
C PRO A 366 12.80 25.71 51.76
N THR A 367 11.76 24.92 52.09
CA THR A 367 10.87 25.16 53.25
C THR A 367 10.05 23.90 53.61
N SER A 368 10.12 23.50 54.88
CA SER A 368 9.34 22.43 55.57
C SER A 368 8.10 23.02 56.29
N PRO A 369 7.42 22.35 57.26
CA PRO A 369 6.90 20.96 57.38
C PRO A 369 5.41 20.95 57.86
N ASP A 370 4.81 19.77 58.07
CA ASP A 370 4.05 19.36 59.28
C ASP A 370 3.37 17.98 59.03
N ASP A 371 3.75 16.96 59.81
CA ASP A 371 2.94 16.25 60.83
C ASP A 371 2.13 15.05 60.25
N SER A 372 1.98 13.87 60.83
CA SER A 372 2.44 13.25 62.09
C SER A 372 2.02 11.76 62.08
N ILE A 373 2.88 10.90 62.64
CA ILE A 373 2.61 9.75 63.56
C ILE A 373 1.62 8.60 63.18
N SER A 374 2.18 7.37 63.16
CA SER A 374 1.62 5.99 63.10
C SER A 374 0.76 5.57 64.32
N PRO A 375 0.42 4.28 64.63
CA PRO A 375 0.39 3.00 63.88
C PRO A 375 -0.92 2.16 64.12
N ASP A 376 -1.12 1.03 63.42
CA ASP A 376 -1.41 -0.32 64.00
C ASP A 376 -2.15 -1.31 63.06
N ASP A 377 -1.54 -2.49 63.04
CA ASP A 377 -2.01 -3.88 62.89
C ASP A 377 -2.57 -4.51 61.58
N PRO A 378 -2.20 -5.79 61.33
CA PRO A 378 -2.37 -6.49 60.07
C PRO A 378 -3.66 -7.32 60.06
N THR A 379 -4.30 -7.43 58.90
CA THR A 379 -5.25 -8.52 58.65
C THR A 379 -4.91 -9.24 57.35
N ASP A 380 -4.53 -10.48 57.60
CA ASP A 380 -4.49 -11.62 56.70
C ASP A 380 -5.76 -11.71 55.86
N SER A 381 -5.61 -11.67 54.54
CA SER A 381 -6.62 -12.14 53.60
C SER A 381 -5.94 -12.76 52.40
N THR A 382 -5.65 -14.05 52.53
CA THR A 382 -5.59 -14.99 51.41
C THR A 382 -6.83 -14.81 50.54
N SER A 383 -6.67 -14.17 49.39
CA SER A 383 -7.63 -14.25 48.29
C SER A 383 -7.32 -15.51 47.48
N PRO A 384 -8.33 -16.33 47.10
CA PRO A 384 -8.08 -17.45 46.22
C PRO A 384 -7.67 -16.91 44.85
N ALA A 385 -6.63 -17.50 44.28
CA ALA A 385 -6.30 -17.32 42.89
C ALA A 385 -7.45 -17.85 42.03
N ASP A 386 -8.30 -16.96 41.51
CA ASP A 386 -9.08 -17.23 40.32
C ASP A 386 -8.08 -17.38 39.15
N SER A 387 -7.68 -18.62 38.95
CA SER A 387 -6.98 -19.08 37.76
C SER A 387 -8.02 -19.65 36.80
N THR A 388 -8.90 -18.79 36.29
CA THR A 388 -9.62 -19.07 35.06
C THR A 388 -8.80 -18.47 33.92
N GLY A 389 -7.73 -19.17 33.54
CA GLY A 389 -7.24 -19.06 32.17
C GLY A 389 -8.36 -19.51 31.21
N PRO A 390 -8.31 -19.12 29.93
CA PRO A 390 -9.29 -19.62 28.96
C PRO A 390 -9.27 -21.15 29.04
N ALA A 391 -10.44 -21.74 29.28
CA ALA A 391 -10.60 -23.19 29.20
C ALA A 391 -10.10 -23.64 27.83
N ASP A 392 -9.34 -24.74 27.77
CA ASP A 392 -8.93 -25.31 26.49
C ASP A 392 -10.22 -25.57 25.69
N PRO A 393 -10.40 -24.93 24.52
CA PRO A 393 -11.64 -25.04 23.78
C PRO A 393 -11.95 -26.48 23.34
N THR A 394 -10.95 -27.38 23.33
CA THR A 394 -11.17 -28.80 23.03
C THR A 394 -11.72 -29.59 24.24
N GLU A 395 -11.62 -29.07 25.47
CA GLU A 395 -12.15 -29.71 26.69
C GLU A 395 -13.67 -29.53 26.87
N VAL A 396 -14.32 -28.65 26.10
CA VAL A 396 -15.77 -28.49 26.13
C VAL A 396 -16.47 -29.58 25.31
N PRO A 397 -17.75 -29.92 25.59
CA PRO A 397 -18.49 -30.87 24.76
C PRO A 397 -18.55 -30.41 23.29
N ARG A 398 -18.43 -31.35 22.34
CA ARG A 398 -18.47 -31.07 20.88
C ARG A 398 -19.58 -30.11 20.46
N GLY A 399 -20.80 -30.27 20.99
CA GLY A 399 -21.92 -29.38 20.66
C GLY A 399 -21.73 -27.93 21.15
N THR A 400 -21.01 -27.71 22.24
CA THR A 400 -20.64 -26.36 22.71
C THR A 400 -19.48 -25.81 21.87
N PHE A 401 -18.53 -26.65 21.48
CA PHE A 401 -17.42 -26.26 20.61
C PHE A 401 -17.91 -25.80 19.23
N ASP A 402 -18.85 -26.54 18.63
CA ASP A 402 -19.50 -26.17 17.36
C ASP A 402 -20.10 -24.76 17.40
N VAL A 403 -20.88 -24.45 18.45
CA VAL A 403 -21.45 -23.11 18.64
C VAL A 403 -20.36 -22.04 18.74
N LEU A 404 -19.29 -22.28 19.50
CA LEU A 404 -18.20 -21.32 19.64
C LEU A 404 -17.49 -21.03 18.32
N VAL A 405 -17.21 -22.07 17.53
CA VAL A 405 -16.59 -21.91 16.20
C VAL A 405 -17.55 -21.14 15.29
N ARG A 406 -18.83 -21.51 15.23
CA ARG A 406 -19.80 -20.81 14.39
C ARG A 406 -19.99 -19.34 14.80
N GLU A 407 -20.02 -19.05 16.10
CA GLU A 407 -20.09 -17.67 16.60
C GLU A 407 -18.86 -16.85 16.24
N GLU A 408 -17.65 -17.42 16.36
CA GLU A 408 -16.39 -16.74 16.00
C GLU A 408 -16.34 -16.34 14.53
N PHE A 409 -16.85 -17.20 13.62
CA PHE A 409 -16.83 -16.95 12.18
C PHE A 409 -18.15 -16.39 11.62
N GLY A 410 -19.16 -16.15 12.47
CA GLY A 410 -20.47 -15.66 12.04
C GLY A 410 -21.25 -16.62 11.14
N LEU A 411 -21.07 -17.93 11.30
CA LEU A 411 -21.71 -18.96 10.49
C LEU A 411 -23.14 -19.27 10.98
N PRO A 412 -24.14 -19.36 10.09
CA PRO A 412 -25.49 -19.76 10.48
C PRO A 412 -25.56 -21.24 10.87
N GLU A 413 -26.56 -21.59 11.68
CA GLU A 413 -26.87 -22.97 12.06
C GLU A 413 -28.33 -23.29 11.74
N PRO A 414 -28.62 -24.23 10.79
CA PRO A 414 -27.67 -24.89 9.89
C PRO A 414 -27.23 -23.97 8.73
N LEU A 415 -26.18 -24.35 8.00
CA LEU A 415 -25.85 -23.75 6.71
C LEU A 415 -26.97 -24.03 5.67
N PRO A 416 -27.17 -23.14 4.69
CA PRO A 416 -28.18 -23.32 3.64
C PRO A 416 -27.96 -24.56 2.76
N ASP A 417 -26.69 -24.89 2.50
CA ASP A 417 -26.28 -26.01 1.66
C ASP A 417 -25.92 -27.23 2.53
N ALA A 418 -26.53 -28.38 2.22
CA ALA A 418 -26.40 -29.59 3.04
C ALA A 418 -25.02 -30.27 2.92
N ASP A 419 -24.38 -30.18 1.75
CA ASP A 419 -23.05 -30.74 1.54
C ASP A 419 -22.00 -29.86 2.22
N ALA A 420 -22.19 -28.53 2.18
CA ALA A 420 -21.38 -27.59 2.96
C ALA A 420 -21.56 -27.80 4.48
N GLU A 421 -22.78 -28.01 4.96
CA GLU A 421 -23.08 -28.29 6.38
C GLU A 421 -22.37 -29.57 6.86
N ALA A 422 -22.39 -30.63 6.04
CA ALA A 422 -21.69 -31.87 6.35
C ALA A 422 -20.17 -31.66 6.44
N ALA A 423 -19.58 -30.95 5.47
CA ALA A 423 -18.15 -30.66 5.45
C ALA A 423 -17.69 -29.84 6.66
N VAL A 424 -18.47 -28.82 7.06
CA VAL A 424 -18.19 -28.04 8.27
C VAL A 424 -18.33 -28.88 9.52
N GLY A 425 -19.34 -29.75 9.58
CA GLY A 425 -19.49 -30.70 10.68
C GLY A 425 -18.27 -31.62 10.86
N ASP A 426 -17.77 -32.18 9.76
CA ASP A 426 -16.57 -33.05 9.75
C ASP A 426 -15.31 -32.26 10.15
N ALA A 427 -15.16 -31.02 9.67
CA ALA A 427 -14.04 -30.15 10.04
C ALA A 427 -14.07 -29.77 11.52
N ILE A 428 -15.26 -29.46 12.07
CA ILE A 428 -15.43 -29.16 13.50
C ILE A 428 -15.13 -30.38 14.36
N ASP A 429 -15.52 -31.58 13.93
CA ASP A 429 -15.16 -32.83 14.62
C ASP A 429 -13.64 -33.05 14.62
N ALA A 430 -12.96 -32.75 13.51
CA ALA A 430 -11.49 -32.80 13.44
C ALA A 430 -10.83 -31.76 14.35
N LEU A 431 -11.31 -30.52 14.36
CA LEU A 431 -10.84 -29.48 15.27
C LEU A 431 -11.06 -29.83 16.74
N HIS A 432 -12.21 -30.42 17.09
CA HIS A 432 -12.52 -30.85 18.46
C HIS A 432 -11.54 -31.93 18.95
N ASP A 433 -11.11 -32.82 18.05
CA ASP A 433 -10.10 -33.85 18.31
C ASP A 433 -8.64 -33.34 18.19
N ASP A 434 -8.42 -32.02 18.10
CA ASP A 434 -7.09 -31.39 17.91
C ASP A 434 -6.36 -31.84 16.62
N ARG A 435 -7.12 -32.24 15.59
CA ARG A 435 -6.64 -32.66 14.27
C ARG A 435 -6.75 -31.52 13.25
N ILE A 436 -6.01 -30.43 13.48
CA ILE A 436 -6.11 -29.19 12.70
C ILE A 436 -5.72 -29.39 11.23
N GLU A 437 -4.64 -30.13 10.96
CA GLU A 437 -4.21 -30.42 9.58
C GLU A 437 -5.33 -31.12 8.79
N GLU A 438 -6.03 -32.07 9.41
CA GLU A 438 -7.16 -32.77 8.77
C GLU A 438 -8.36 -31.85 8.58
N ALA A 439 -8.67 -30.99 9.56
CA ALA A 439 -9.72 -29.99 9.41
C ALA A 439 -9.43 -29.02 8.24
N ALA A 440 -8.19 -28.54 8.12
CA ALA A 440 -7.76 -27.68 7.04
C ALA A 440 -7.87 -28.39 5.67
N GLU A 441 -7.46 -29.65 5.57
CA GLU A 441 -7.61 -30.47 4.35
C GLU A 441 -9.08 -30.68 3.96
N LEU A 442 -9.96 -30.94 4.93
CA LEU A 442 -11.40 -31.09 4.70
C LEU A 442 -12.03 -29.80 4.17
N LEU A 443 -11.67 -28.66 4.76
CA LEU A 443 -12.16 -27.35 4.33
C LEU A 443 -11.59 -26.96 2.96
N ASP A 444 -10.30 -27.19 2.71
CA ASP A 444 -9.65 -26.90 1.43
C ASP A 444 -10.19 -27.76 0.29
N ALA A 445 -10.60 -29.00 0.57
CA ALA A 445 -11.18 -29.88 -0.45
C ALA A 445 -12.55 -29.40 -0.96
N VAL A 446 -13.30 -28.65 -0.15
CA VAL A 446 -14.70 -28.26 -0.40
C VAL A 446 -14.79 -26.79 -0.79
N PHE A 447 -14.16 -25.91 -0.01
CA PHE A 447 -14.28 -24.47 -0.17
C PHE A 447 -13.10 -23.92 -0.99
N VAL A 448 -13.18 -24.11 -2.32
CA VAL A 448 -12.22 -23.53 -3.27
C VAL A 448 -12.90 -22.53 -4.19
N SER A 449 -12.59 -21.25 -4.01
CA SER A 449 -13.10 -20.19 -4.87
C SER A 449 -12.47 -20.26 -6.27
N PRO A 450 -13.21 -19.88 -7.33
CA PRO A 450 -12.61 -19.61 -8.63
C PRO A 450 -11.45 -18.61 -8.57
N CYS A 451 -11.51 -17.64 -7.64
CA CYS A 451 -10.46 -16.66 -7.39
C CYS A 451 -9.13 -17.26 -6.93
N GLU A 452 -9.12 -18.46 -6.33
CA GLU A 452 -7.88 -19.17 -5.96
C GLU A 452 -7.16 -19.79 -7.17
N ARG A 453 -7.91 -20.03 -8.27
CA ARG A 453 -7.44 -20.78 -9.44
C ARG A 453 -7.18 -19.90 -10.66
N HIS A 454 -7.89 -18.77 -10.77
CA HIS A 454 -7.86 -17.93 -11.96
C HIS A 454 -7.27 -16.56 -11.62
N HIS A 455 -6.24 -16.19 -12.37
CA HIS A 455 -5.67 -14.85 -12.30
C HIS A 455 -6.54 -13.91 -13.14
N PRO A 456 -7.09 -12.82 -12.57
CA PRO A 456 -8.03 -11.97 -13.28
C PRO A 456 -7.32 -11.18 -14.37
N THR A 457 -7.86 -11.22 -15.59
CA THR A 457 -7.48 -10.27 -16.63
C THR A 457 -8.14 -8.92 -16.37
N GLU A 458 -7.52 -7.85 -16.87
CA GLU A 458 -8.08 -6.52 -16.75
C GLU A 458 -9.35 -6.37 -17.62
N TYR A 459 -10.46 -6.07 -16.96
CA TYR A 459 -11.73 -5.68 -17.56
C TYR A 459 -11.83 -4.16 -17.69
N GLN A 460 -12.36 -3.65 -18.80
CA GLN A 460 -12.48 -2.21 -19.05
C GLN A 460 -13.92 -1.72 -18.80
N VAL A 461 -14.09 -0.86 -17.81
CA VAL A 461 -15.31 -0.08 -17.60
C VAL A 461 -15.19 1.22 -18.40
N GLY A 462 -16.05 1.41 -19.40
CA GLY A 462 -15.97 2.58 -20.28
C GLY A 462 -14.71 2.57 -21.15
N THR A 463 -13.99 3.70 -21.20
CA THR A 463 -12.88 3.91 -22.15
C THR A 463 -11.47 3.82 -21.57
N ASP A 464 -11.29 4.07 -20.27
CA ASP A 464 -9.96 4.15 -19.64
C ASP A 464 -9.99 3.79 -18.14
N HIS A 465 -10.89 2.88 -17.72
CA HIS A 465 -10.97 2.38 -16.34
C HIS A 465 -10.82 0.86 -16.35
N GLY A 466 -9.62 0.39 -16.02
CA GLY A 466 -9.27 -1.02 -15.97
C GLY A 466 -9.40 -1.60 -14.57
N ILE A 467 -9.98 -2.80 -14.46
CA ILE A 467 -10.22 -3.52 -13.20
C ILE A 467 -9.81 -4.98 -13.35
N ALA A 468 -8.92 -5.48 -12.50
CA ALA A 468 -8.51 -6.88 -12.47
C ALA A 468 -9.31 -7.65 -11.41
N CYS A 469 -10.56 -8.01 -11.71
CA CYS A 469 -11.41 -8.80 -10.81
C CYS A 469 -12.30 -9.77 -11.59
N LEU A 470 -12.34 -11.04 -11.14
CA LEU A 470 -13.17 -12.08 -11.77
C LEU A 470 -14.68 -11.78 -11.74
N ARG A 471 -15.13 -10.86 -10.87
CA ARG A 471 -16.52 -10.41 -10.84
C ARG A 471 -16.97 -9.68 -12.11
N TYR A 472 -16.01 -9.23 -12.93
CA TYR A 472 -16.28 -8.51 -14.18
C TYR A 472 -15.74 -9.26 -15.40
N ASP A 473 -15.26 -10.50 -15.22
CA ASP A 473 -14.76 -11.30 -16.32
C ASP A 473 -15.96 -11.95 -17.04
N ASP A 474 -16.04 -11.82 -18.35
CA ASP A 474 -17.16 -12.29 -19.19
C ASP A 474 -17.46 -13.79 -18.97
N GLY A 475 -16.48 -14.58 -18.51
CA GLY A 475 -16.62 -15.99 -18.19
C GLY A 475 -17.32 -16.31 -16.87
N PHE A 476 -17.54 -15.32 -16.01
CA PHE A 476 -18.19 -15.46 -14.69
C PHE A 476 -19.48 -14.63 -14.56
N ASP A 477 -19.75 -13.72 -15.52
CA ASP A 477 -20.98 -12.91 -15.59
C ASP A 477 -22.26 -13.75 -15.83
N GLU A 478 -22.15 -14.94 -16.43
CA GLU A 478 -23.32 -15.81 -16.68
C GLU A 478 -23.75 -16.66 -15.47
N GLU A 479 -22.88 -16.86 -14.47
CA GLU A 479 -23.14 -17.77 -13.33
C GLU A 479 -23.30 -17.05 -11.98
N ILE A 480 -22.84 -15.80 -11.85
CA ILE A 480 -23.00 -15.02 -10.62
C ILE A 480 -24.32 -14.25 -10.71
N GLY A 481 -25.40 -14.87 -10.21
CA GLY A 481 -26.69 -14.22 -10.04
C GLY A 481 -26.52 -12.82 -9.43
N THR A 482 -27.11 -11.82 -10.10
CA THR A 482 -27.16 -10.41 -9.71
C THR A 482 -27.12 -10.20 -8.20
N PHE A 483 -25.95 -9.89 -7.66
CA PHE A 483 -25.85 -9.21 -6.37
C PHE A 483 -26.24 -7.76 -6.61
N ALA A 484 -27.55 -7.53 -6.55
CA ALA A 484 -28.13 -6.20 -6.56
C ALA A 484 -27.81 -5.51 -5.24
N ASP A 485 -26.71 -4.75 -5.22
CA ASP A 485 -26.61 -3.55 -4.40
C ASP A 485 -26.25 -2.37 -5.32
N GLY A 486 -27.30 -1.75 -5.85
CA GLY A 486 -27.40 -0.28 -5.82
C GLY A 486 -26.61 0.59 -6.79
N ALA A 487 -25.97 0.07 -7.84
CA ALA A 487 -25.43 0.94 -8.91
C ALA A 487 -25.51 0.28 -10.29
N GLU A 488 -26.70 0.22 -10.87
CA GLU A 488 -26.79 0.15 -12.33
C GLU A 488 -26.26 1.48 -12.90
N PRO A 489 -25.32 1.47 -13.86
CA PRO A 489 -24.92 2.68 -14.56
C PRO A 489 -26.09 3.11 -15.44
N THR A 490 -26.99 3.93 -14.90
CA THR A 490 -28.07 4.53 -15.67
C THR A 490 -27.46 5.57 -16.62
N GLY A 491 -27.13 5.13 -17.82
CA GLY A 491 -26.88 6.01 -18.96
C GLY A 491 -28.12 6.86 -19.22
N SER A 492 -28.09 8.11 -18.79
CA SER A 492 -29.10 9.08 -19.17
C SER A 492 -28.83 9.54 -20.60
N GLU A 493 -29.63 9.06 -21.54
CA GLU A 493 -29.68 9.60 -22.90
C GLU A 493 -30.08 11.09 -22.85
N PRO A 494 -29.42 11.97 -23.64
CA PRO A 494 -29.88 13.34 -23.77
C PRO A 494 -31.11 13.36 -24.66
N THR A 495 -32.29 13.43 -24.05
CA THR A 495 -33.52 13.76 -24.78
C THR A 495 -33.44 15.20 -25.26
N GLY A 496 -33.04 15.35 -26.53
CA GLY A 496 -33.30 16.55 -27.30
C GLY A 496 -34.79 16.68 -27.57
N SER A 497 -35.40 17.75 -27.07
CA SER A 497 -36.68 18.25 -27.57
C SER A 497 -36.47 19.67 -28.09
N ALA A 498 -36.64 19.77 -29.41
CA ALA A 498 -36.87 21.02 -30.12
C ALA A 498 -38.22 21.61 -29.70
N GLU A 499 -38.23 22.90 -29.37
CA GLU A 499 -39.06 23.96 -29.99
C GLU A 499 -38.58 25.34 -29.54
#